data_AF-A0A496NBK4-F1
#
_entry.id   AF-A0A496NBK4-F1
#
_cell.length_a   1.000
_cell.length_b   1.000
_cell.length_c   1.000
_cell.angle_alpha   90.00
_cell.angle_beta   90.00
_cell.angle_gamma   90.00
#
_symmetry.space_group_name_H-M   'P 1'
#
loop_
_entity.id
_entity.type
_entity.pdbx_description
1 polymer ?
#
loop_
_entity_poly.entity_id
_entity_poly.type
_entity_poly.pdbx_seq_one_letter_code
_entity_poly.pdbx_strand_id
1 'polypeptide(L)'
;MASMAYTESDSDLVAINASHLFQPSMTQIAFKRGTFLRNYMYDFINYFSPHLTRMQVEQAEQLRDNTAIMRMFDRTQLEEK
;
A
#
# COMPACT_ATOMS: atom_id res chain seq x y z
N MET A 1 -0.50 5.50 10.17
CA MET A 1 0.45 4.39 10.45
C MET A 1 0.41 3.95 11.90
N ALA A 2 0.58 4.83 12.91
CA ALA A 2 0.45 4.41 14.31
C ALA A 2 -0.97 3.92 14.68
N SER A 3 -2.00 4.39 13.97
CA SER A 3 -3.38 3.91 14.09
C SER A 3 -3.53 2.40 13.91
N MET A 4 -2.76 1.79 13.00
CA MET A 4 -2.82 0.35 12.73
C MET A 4 -2.28 -0.51 13.89
N ALA A 5 -1.52 0.07 14.81
CA ALA A 5 -0.99 -0.61 15.99
C ALA A 5 -1.95 -0.60 17.18
N TYR A 6 -3.12 0.03 17.04
CA TYR A 6 -4.18 0.06 18.03
C TYR A 6 -5.41 -0.66 17.48
N THR A 7 -6.00 -1.52 18.31
CA THR A 7 -7.19 -2.29 18.02
C THR A 7 -8.23 -2.06 19.11
N GLU A 8 -9.50 -2.37 18.82
CA GLU A 8 -10.57 -2.31 19.83
C GLU A 8 -10.33 -3.25 21.04
N SER A 9 -9.39 -4.19 20.92
CA SER A 9 -9.00 -5.11 21.99
C SER A 9 -8.03 -4.49 23.00
N ASP A 10 -7.38 -3.38 22.65
CA ASP A 10 -6.38 -2.70 23.49
C ASP A 10 -7.06 -1.83 24.56
N SER A 11 -7.76 -2.50 25.49
CA SER A 11 -8.64 -1.87 26.49
C SER A 11 -7.95 -1.00 27.54
N ASP A 12 -6.63 -1.09 27.66
CA ASP A 12 -5.79 -0.32 28.57
C ASP A 12 -5.13 0.90 27.90
N LEU A 13 -5.35 1.10 26.59
CA LEU A 13 -4.78 2.19 25.82
C LEU A 13 -5.84 3.17 25.30
N VAL A 14 -5.44 4.43 25.13
CA VAL A 14 -6.28 5.47 24.50
C VAL A 14 -5.56 6.02 23.28
N ALA A 15 -6.17 5.89 22.11
CA ALA A 15 -5.64 6.44 20.86
C ALA A 15 -5.94 7.94 20.74
N ILE A 16 -4.90 8.76 20.55
CA ILE A 16 -5.02 10.21 20.30
C ILE A 16 -4.68 10.49 18.84
N ASN A 17 -5.54 11.22 18.13
CA ASN A 17 -5.30 11.59 16.75
C ASN A 17 -4.19 12.66 16.66
N ALA A 18 -3.09 12.31 16.00
CA ALA A 18 -1.96 13.20 15.73
C ALA A 18 -1.77 13.49 14.23
N SER A 19 -2.77 13.21 13.39
CA SER A 19 -2.66 13.38 11.92
C SER A 19 -2.45 14.84 11.51
N HIS A 20 -2.81 15.79 12.37
CA HIS A 20 -2.57 17.22 12.17
C HIS A 20 -1.12 17.66 12.46
N LEU A 21 -0.32 16.82 13.12
CA LEU A 21 1.07 17.12 13.49
C LEU A 21 2.08 16.54 12.50
N PHE A 22 1.69 15.48 11.78
CA PHE A 22 2.61 14.73 10.92
C PHE A 22 2.02 14.50 9.54
N GLN A 23 2.89 14.50 8.53
CA GLN A 23 2.51 14.10 7.18
C GLN A 23 2.11 12.62 7.15
N PRO A 24 1.11 12.24 6.34
CA PRO A 24 0.75 10.83 6.19
C PRO A 24 1.92 10.05 5.60
N SER A 25 2.05 8.81 6.06
CA SER A 25 3.09 7.90 5.59
C SER A 25 2.47 6.86 4.65
N MET A 26 3.14 6.58 3.53
CA MET A 26 2.66 5.63 2.53
C MET A 26 3.28 4.24 2.75
N THR A 27 2.44 3.23 2.94
CA THR A 27 2.89 1.83 2.95
C THR A 27 3.07 1.33 1.53
N GLN A 28 4.21 0.71 1.22
CA GLN A 28 4.54 0.25 -0.12
C GLN A 28 4.74 -1.27 -0.13
N ILE A 29 4.28 -1.93 -1.20
CA ILE A 29 4.68 -3.30 -1.53
C ILE A 29 5.86 -3.22 -2.49
N ALA A 30 6.92 -3.97 -2.19
CA ALA A 30 8.09 -4.07 -3.04
C ALA A 30 8.42 -5.54 -3.31
N PHE A 31 8.84 -5.83 -4.54
CA PHE A 31 9.34 -7.13 -4.97
C PHE A 31 10.51 -6.94 -5.93
N LYS A 32 11.36 -7.96 -6.05
CA LYS A 32 12.54 -7.89 -6.92
C LYS A 32 12.11 -7.89 -8.39
N ARG A 33 12.61 -6.92 -9.16
CA ARG A 33 12.38 -6.85 -10.61
C ARG A 33 12.83 -8.13 -11.32
N GLY A 34 12.00 -8.61 -12.24
CA GLY A 34 12.24 -9.86 -12.98
C GLY A 34 11.92 -11.13 -12.19
N THR A 35 11.36 -11.00 -10.98
CA THR A 35 10.72 -12.13 -10.30
C THR A 35 9.45 -12.47 -11.04
N PHE A 36 9.25 -13.76 -11.32
CA PHE A 36 7.99 -14.22 -11.87
C PHE A 36 6.93 -14.26 -10.77
N LEU A 37 6.00 -13.32 -10.79
CA LEU A 37 4.86 -13.30 -9.87
C LEU A 37 3.86 -14.41 -10.25
N ARG A 38 3.54 -15.27 -9.29
CA ARG A 38 2.54 -16.33 -9.45
C ARG A 38 1.14 -15.79 -9.14
N ASN A 39 0.09 -16.49 -9.58
CA ASN A 39 -1.30 -16.07 -9.36
C ASN A 39 -1.59 -15.70 -7.90
N TYR A 40 -1.21 -16.54 -6.94
CA TYR A 40 -1.43 -16.27 -5.51
C TYR A 40 -0.72 -15.01 -4.99
N MET A 41 0.36 -14.56 -5.65
CA MET A 41 1.05 -13.31 -5.29
C MET A 41 0.23 -12.11 -5.74
N TYR A 42 -0.35 -12.15 -6.93
CA TYR A 42 -1.31 -11.13 -7.37
C TYR A 42 -2.55 -11.11 -6.47
N ASP A 43 -3.05 -12.28 -6.07
CA ASP A 43 -4.20 -12.38 -5.16
C ASP A 43 -3.87 -11.75 -3.79
N PHE A 44 -2.66 -12.01 -3.26
CA PHE A 44 -2.19 -11.38 -2.02
C PHE A 44 -2.04 -9.86 -2.14
N ILE A 45 -1.45 -9.37 -3.23
CA ILE A 45 -1.26 -7.93 -3.46
C ILE A 45 -2.62 -7.22 -3.53
N ASN A 46 -3.57 -7.80 -4.27
CA ASN A 46 -4.92 -7.27 -4.41
C ASN A 46 -5.71 -7.36 -3.09
N TYR A 47 -5.51 -8.42 -2.31
CA TYR A 47 -6.09 -8.56 -0.97
C TYR A 47 -5.55 -7.51 0.00
N PHE A 48 -4.25 -7.23 -0.05
CA PHE A 48 -3.62 -6.21 0.77
C PHE A 48 -4.08 -4.80 0.38
N SER A 49 -4.20 -4.53 -0.92
CA SER A 49 -4.69 -3.25 -1.41
C SER A 49 -5.51 -3.40 -2.70
N PRO A 50 -6.83 -3.18 -2.67
CA PRO A 50 -7.72 -3.43 -3.82
C PRO A 50 -7.41 -2.61 -5.08
N HIS A 51 -6.71 -1.48 -4.95
CA HIS A 51 -6.31 -0.66 -6.09
C HIS A 51 -5.14 -1.28 -6.87
N LEU A 52 -4.37 -2.20 -6.25
CA LEU A 52 -3.26 -2.92 -6.88
C LEU A 52 -3.77 -4.17 -7.61
N THR A 53 -4.64 -3.94 -8.60
CA THR A 53 -5.15 -5.01 -9.46
C THR A 53 -4.01 -5.66 -10.25
N ARG A 54 -4.19 -6.91 -10.69
CA ARG A 54 -3.21 -7.62 -11.53
C ARG A 54 -2.74 -6.78 -12.72
N MET A 55 -3.66 -6.12 -13.42
CA MET A 55 -3.33 -5.26 -14.56
C MET A 55 -2.45 -4.06 -14.16
N GLN A 56 -2.73 -3.42 -13.02
CA GLN A 56 -1.92 -2.31 -12.49
C GLN A 56 -0.52 -2.80 -12.11
N VAL A 57 -0.40 -3.97 -11.49
CA VAL A 57 0.89 -4.57 -11.11
C VAL A 57 1.70 -4.95 -12.35
N GLU A 58 1.09 -5.62 -13.33
CA GLU A 58 1.75 -5.98 -14.60
C GLU A 58 2.21 -4.74 -15.39
N GLN A 59 1.41 -3.67 -15.40
CA GLN A 59 1.82 -2.40 -16.01
C GLN A 59 2.99 -1.75 -15.24
N ALA A 60 2.97 -1.79 -13.91
CA ALA A 60 4.08 -1.30 -13.09
C ALA A 60 5.38 -2.11 -13.31
N GLU A 61 5.29 -3.43 -13.55
CA GLU A 61 6.45 -4.28 -13.88
C GLU A 61 7.14 -3.88 -15.19
N GLN A 62 6.39 -3.33 -16.15
CA GLN A 62 6.94 -2.84 -17.42
C GLN A 62 7.68 -1.51 -17.27
N LEU A 63 7.34 -0.73 -16.24
CA LEU A 63 8.01 0.53 -15.94
C LEU A 63 9.37 0.26 -15.29
N ARG A 64 10.41 0.93 -15.80
CA ARG A 64 11.80 0.72 -15.35
C ARG A 64 12.25 1.70 -14.27
N ASP A 65 11.41 2.66 -13.93
CA ASP A 65 11.71 3.76 -13.03
C ASP A 65 10.61 3.90 -11.97
N ASN A 66 11.04 4.01 -10.71
CA ASN A 66 10.15 4.17 -9.57
C ASN A 66 9.37 5.49 -9.65
N THR A 67 9.94 6.54 -10.25
CA THR A 67 9.23 7.82 -10.42
C THR A 67 8.05 7.67 -11.37
N ALA A 68 8.21 6.89 -12.44
CA ALA A 68 7.13 6.57 -13.37
C ALA A 68 6.03 5.74 -12.69
N ILE A 69 6.40 4.80 -11.83
CA ILE A 69 5.44 4.01 -11.04
C ILE A 69 4.66 4.93 -10.09
N MET A 70 5.32 5.84 -9.36
CA MET A 70 4.63 6.78 -8.48
C MET A 70 3.61 7.63 -9.23
N ARG A 71 3.99 8.17 -10.40
CA ARG A 71 3.09 8.97 -11.25
C ARG A 71 1.85 8.22 -11.73
N MET A 72 1.96 6.91 -11.94
CA MET A 72 0.83 6.06 -12.31
C MET A 72 -0.26 6.07 -11.23
N PHE A 73 0.12 6.28 -9.96
CA PHE A 73 -0.79 6.28 -8.82
C PHE A 73 -1.16 7.68 -8.30
N ASP A 74 -0.69 8.78 -8.91
CA ASP A 74 -0.94 10.16 -8.44
C ASP A 74 -2.43 10.52 -8.28
N ARG A 75 -3.31 9.89 -9.06
CA ARG A 75 -4.77 10.13 -9.01
C ARG A 75 -5.54 9.07 -8.22
N THR A 76 -4.84 8.10 -7.65
CA THR A 76 -5.48 7.02 -6.89
C THR A 76 -5.69 7.50 -5.46
N GLN A 77 -6.94 7.52 -5.00
CA GLN A 77 -7.22 7.67 -3.58
C GLN A 77 -6.88 6.37 -2.87
N LEU A 78 -5.95 6.44 -1.92
CA LEU A 78 -5.62 5.34 -1.04
C LEU A 78 -6.57 5.36 0.15
N GLU A 79 -7.10 4.20 0.52
CA GLU A 79 -7.88 4.06 1.75
C GLU A 79 -6.95 4.22 2.96
N GLU A 80 -7.27 5.15 3.85
CA GLU A 80 -6.65 5.21 5.18
C GLU A 80 -7.33 4.14 6.07
N LYS A 81 -6.56 3.13 6.48
CA LYS A 81 -6.93 2.17 7.52
C LYS A 81 -6.25 2.52 8.84
#